data_AF-A0A9E4MB37-F1
#
_entry.id   AF-A0A9E4MB37-F1
#
_cell.length_a   1.000
_cell.length_b   1.000
_cell.length_c   1.000
_cell.angle_alpha   90.00
_cell.angle_beta   90.00
_cell.angle_gamma   90.00
#
_symmetry.space_group_name_H-M   'P 1'
#
loop_
_entity.id
_entity.type
_entity.pdbx_description
1 polymer ?
#
loop_
_entity_poly.entity_id
_entity_poly.type
_entity_poly.pdbx_seq_one_letter_code
_entity_poly.pdbx_strand_id
1 'polypeptide(L)' 'MNLFLLGASHHSAPIDLRERIDFTRRGVPEALSEIGRRAALHEAVVLSTCNRSEI' A
#
# COMPACT_ATOMS: atom_id res chain seq x y z
N MET A 1 -9.79 -17.86 -4.46
CA MET A 1 -9.22 -16.52 -4.62
C MET A 1 -9.05 -15.95 -3.22
N ASN A 2 -7.80 -15.74 -2.79
CA ASN A 2 -7.50 -15.24 -1.45
C ASN A 2 -7.08 -13.78 -1.57
N LEU A 3 -7.78 -12.90 -0.87
CA LEU A 3 -7.43 -11.49 -0.79
C LEU A 3 -6.63 -11.27 0.49
N PHE A 4 -5.54 -10.53 0.35
CA PHE A 4 -4.73 -10.07 1.47
C PHE A 4 -4.79 -8.55 1.49
N LEU A 5 -4.83 -7.99 2.70
CA LEU A 5 -4.68 -6.57 2.92
C LEU A 5 -3.40 -6.36 3.70
N LEU A 6 -2.48 -5.57 3.17
CA LEU A 6 -1.23 -5.19 3.82
C LEU A 6 -1.12 -3.68 3.90
N GLY A 7 -0.96 -3.14 5.10
CA GLY A 7 -0.71 -1.71 5.26
C GLY A 7 -0.97 -1.22 6.67
N ALA A 8 -1.18 0.09 6.80
CA ALA A 8 -1.52 0.70 8.07
C ALA A 8 -2.59 1.78 7.93
N SER A 9 -3.36 1.95 9.00
CA SER A 9 -4.41 2.96 9.11
C SER A 9 -4.27 3.76 10.41
N HIS A 10 -5.00 4.85 10.52
CA HIS A 10 -5.04 5.66 11.76
C HIS A 10 -5.48 4.89 13.02
N HIS A 11 -6.13 3.72 12.87
CA HIS A 11 -6.48 2.86 14.00
C HIS A 11 -5.32 1.96 14.46
N SER A 12 -4.41 1.60 13.55
CA SER A 12 -3.35 0.62 13.81
C SER A 12 -1.95 1.23 13.89
N ALA A 13 -1.77 2.46 13.42
CA ALA A 13 -0.48 3.13 13.35
C ALA A 13 -0.56 4.63 13.64
N PRO A 14 0.43 5.17 14.37
CA PRO A 14 0.56 6.61 14.58
C PRO A 14 0.93 7.32 13.27
N ILE A 15 0.72 8.65 13.25
CA ILE A 15 0.86 9.46 12.04
C ILE A 15 2.28 9.43 11.46
N ASP A 16 3.31 9.44 12.30
CA ASP A 16 4.71 9.41 11.90
C ASP A 16 5.10 8.12 11.15
N LEU A 17 4.48 6.99 11.51
CA LEU A 17 4.64 5.74 10.75
C LEU A 17 3.92 5.82 9.40
N ARG A 18 2.69 6.36 9.38
CA ARG A 18 1.88 6.49 8.17
C ARG A 18 2.54 7.40 7.13
N GLU A 19 3.17 8.49 7.55
CA GLU A 19 3.93 9.38 6.66
C GLU A 19 5.14 8.71 6.00
N ARG A 20 5.74 7.69 6.64
CA ARG A 20 6.90 6.96 6.09
C ARG A 20 6.53 5.94 5.02
N ILE A 21 5.29 5.44 5.07
CA ILE A 21 4.75 4.43 4.16
C ILE A 21 3.73 5.01 3.16
N ASP A 22 3.59 6.34 3.15
CA ASP A 22 2.71 7.03 2.22
C ASP A 22 3.19 6.90 0.77
N PHE A 23 2.31 6.41 -0.09
CA PHE A 23 2.58 6.20 -1.52
C PHE A 23 2.54 7.50 -2.33
N THR A 24 2.12 8.62 -1.75
CA THR A 24 2.07 9.92 -2.44
C THR A 24 3.47 10.41 -2.82
N ARG A 25 4.53 10.04 -2.07
CA ARG A 25 5.91 10.44 -2.34
C ARG A 25 6.69 9.48 -3.25
N ARG A 26 6.37 8.19 -3.23
CA ARG A 26 7.07 7.13 -4.00
C ARG A 26 6.29 6.60 -5.19
N GLY A 27 5.15 7.20 -5.53
CA GLY A 27 4.35 6.85 -6.70
C GLY A 27 3.56 5.55 -6.57
N VAL A 28 2.23 5.63 -6.68
CA VAL A 28 1.36 4.47 -6.87
C VAL A 28 1.74 3.61 -8.10
N PRO A 29 2.11 4.19 -9.27
CA PRO A 29 2.50 3.39 -10.43
C PRO A 29 3.74 2.52 -10.21
N GLU A 30 4.73 3.04 -9.48
CA GLU A 30 5.96 2.31 -9.15
C GLU A 30 5.65 1.15 -8.21
N ALA A 31 4.82 1.37 -7.17
CA ALA A 31 4.37 0.31 -6.28
C ALA A 31 3.62 -0.81 -7.04
N LEU A 32 2.69 -0.44 -7.93
CA LEU A 32 1.95 -1.41 -8.74
C LEU A 32 2.86 -2.18 -9.70
N SER A 33 3.84 -1.51 -10.33
CA SER A 33 4.85 -2.15 -11.17
C SER A 33 5.67 -3.18 -10.38
N GLU A 34 6.16 -2.79 -9.20
CA GLU A 34 6.92 -3.67 -8.30
C GLU A 34 6.12 -4.90 -7.86
N ILE A 35 4.83 -4.71 -7.54
CA ILE A 35 3.94 -5.81 -7.16
C ILE A 35 3.68 -6.72 -8.36
N GLY A 36 3.41 -6.15 -9.54
CA GLY A 36 3.15 -6.91 -10.78
C GLY A 36 4.34 -7.76 -11.25
N ARG A 37 5.58 -7.41 -10.87
CA ARG A 37 6.75 -8.26 -11.13
C ARG A 37 6.81 -9.52 -10.27
N ARG A 38 5.96 -9.66 -9.25
CA ARG A 38 5.94 -10.83 -8.36
C ARG A 38 5.01 -11.90 -8.93
N ALA A 39 5.60 -13.00 -9.39
CA ALA A 39 4.87 -14.11 -10.03
C ALA A 39 3.73 -14.73 -9.19
N ALA A 40 3.74 -14.55 -7.86
CA ALA A 40 2.73 -15.07 -6.95
C ALA A 40 1.46 -14.20 -6.84
N LEU A 41 1.45 -12.98 -7.39
CA LEU A 41 0.34 -12.03 -7.29
C LEU A 41 -0.24 -11.81 -8.68
N HIS A 42 -1.57 -11.86 -8.81
CA HIS A 42 -2.26 -11.68 -10.10
C HIS A 42 -2.84 -10.28 -10.26
N GLU A 43 -3.31 -9.71 -9.16
CA GLU A 43 -3.96 -8.40 -9.10
C GLU A 43 -3.48 -7.68 -7.83
N ALA A 44 -3.44 -6.36 -7.90
CA ALA A 44 -3.11 -5.50 -6.78
C ALA A 44 -3.83 -4.16 -6.91
N VAL A 45 -4.20 -3.59 -5.77
CA VAL A 45 -4.77 -2.25 -5.66
C VAL A 45 -3.94 -1.51 -4.62
N VAL A 46 -3.71 -0.21 -4.81
CA VAL A 46 -3.06 0.61 -3.79
C VAL A 46 -4.06 1.67 -3.35
N LEU A 47 -4.30 1.77 -2.05
CA LEU A 47 -5.13 2.78 -1.43
C LEU A 47 -4.26 3.68 -0.55
N SER A 48 -3.99 4.90 -1.02
CA SER A 48 -3.27 5.92 -0.25
C SER A 48 -4.17 7.13 0.00
N THR A 49 -4.37 7.46 1.27
CA THR A 49 -5.09 8.64 1.74
C THR A 49 -4.36 9.21 2.96
N CYS A 50 -4.82 10.35 3.47
CA CYS A 50 -4.29 10.90 4.72
C CYS A 50 -4.52 10.00 5.95
N ASN A 51 -5.39 9.00 5.90
CA ASN A 51 -5.76 8.16 7.04
C ASN A 51 -5.32 6.69 6.93
N ARG A 52 -4.82 6.28 5.77
CA ARG A 52 -4.38 4.90 5.49
C ARG A 52 -3.50 4.81 4.25
N SER A 53 -2.61 3.83 4.26
CA SER A 53 -1.77 3.42 3.13
C SER A 53 -1.75 1.89 3.11
N GLU A 54 -2.43 1.29 2.14
CA GLU A 54 -2.72 -0.14 2.06
C GLU A 54 -2.59 -0.67 0.62
N ILE A 55 -2.25 -1.96 0.51
CA ILE A 55 -2.16 -2.77 -0.71
C ILE A 55 -3.04 -4.01 -0.55
#